data_AF-A0AAE0M8E1-F1
#
_entry.id   AF-A0AAE0M8E1-F1
#
_cell.length_a   1.000
_cell.length_b   1.000
_cell.length_c   1.000
_cell.angle_alpha   90.00
_cell.angle_beta   90.00
_cell.angle_gamma   90.00
#
_symmetry.space_group_name_H-M   'P 1'
#
loop_
_entity.id
_entity.type
_entity.pdbx_description
1 polymer ?
#
loop_
_entity_poly.entity_id
_entity_poly.type
_entity_poly.pdbx_seq_one_letter_code
_entity_poly.pdbx_strand_id
1 'polypeptide(L)' 'MQASEDEIKRAFQSGDDDGDDTLSVSEAVHAVENLTGRSVDSSTIESACASCGVSTSREMDFDEFIQVVRHLESNNEL' A
#
# COMPACT_ATOMS: atom_id res chain seq x y z
N MET A 1 4.75 -10.79 -10.44
CA MET A 1 5.61 -9.71 -10.98
C MET A 1 5.92 -8.85 -9.79
N GLN A 2 7.17 -8.44 -9.55
CA GLN A 2 7.47 -7.58 -8.41
C GLN A 2 7.44 -6.13 -8.90
N ALA A 3 6.57 -5.30 -8.33
CA ALA A 3 6.54 -3.89 -8.65
C ALA A 3 7.90 -3.23 -8.33
N SER A 4 8.40 -2.41 -9.24
CA SER A 4 9.63 -1.65 -9.02
C SER A 4 9.41 -0.50 -8.04
N GLU A 5 10.45 -0.05 -7.33
CA GLU A 5 10.32 1.07 -6.39
C GLU A 5 9.81 2.35 -7.06
N ASP A 6 10.18 2.59 -8.32
CA ASP A 6 9.65 3.72 -9.11
C ASP A 6 8.13 3.59 -9.37
N GLU A 7 7.62 2.39 -9.62
CA GLU A 7 6.19 2.14 -9.81
C GLU A 7 5.44 2.31 -8.49
N ILE A 8 5.96 1.71 -7.41
CA ILE A 8 5.41 1.83 -6.06
C ILE A 8 5.37 3.30 -5.65
N LYS A 9 6.43 4.06 -5.94
CA LYS A 9 6.50 5.50 -5.64
C LYS A 9 5.48 6.32 -6.40
N ARG A 10 5.26 6.04 -7.68
CA ARG A 10 4.21 6.73 -8.47
C ARG A 10 2.82 6.42 -7.94
N ALA A 11 2.58 5.16 -7.57
CA ALA A 11 1.32 4.74 -6.99
C ALA A 11 1.07 5.39 -5.62
N PHE A 12 2.10 5.43 -4.76
CA PHE A 12 2.10 6.10 -3.47
C PHE A 12 1.74 7.59 -3.62
N GLN A 13 2.48 8.31 -4.48
CA GLN A 13 2.23 9.73 -4.75
C GLN A 13 0.86 10.00 -5.41
N SER A 14 0.27 9.00 -6.06
CA SER A 14 -1.06 9.13 -6.66
C SER A 14 -2.19 8.81 -5.68
N GLY A 15 -1.89 8.12 -4.57
CA GLY A 15 -2.85 7.82 -3.51
C GLY A 15 -2.80 8.82 -2.35
N ASP A 16 -1.68 9.53 -2.18
CA ASP A 16 -1.50 10.63 -1.22
C ASP A 16 -2.30 11.86 -1.69
N ASP A 17 -3.57 11.92 -1.29
CA ASP A 17 -4.53 12.95 -1.71
C ASP A 17 -4.37 14.26 -0.92
N ASP A 18 -3.92 14.20 0.34
CA ASP A 18 -3.73 15.36 1.20
C ASP A 18 -2.30 15.93 1.17
N GLY A 19 -1.36 15.21 0.56
CA GLY A 19 0.00 15.66 0.25
C GLY A 19 0.90 15.70 1.49
N ASP A 20 0.67 14.79 2.42
CA ASP A 20 1.40 14.72 3.69
C ASP A 20 2.61 13.75 3.65
N ASP A 21 2.89 13.18 2.47
CA ASP A 21 3.93 12.17 2.21
C ASP A 21 3.70 10.86 3.00
N THR A 22 2.47 10.58 3.42
CA THR A 22 2.03 9.34 4.05
C THR A 22 0.70 8.84 3.45
N LEU A 23 0.27 7.64 3.83
CA LEU A 23 -0.99 7.07 3.36
C LEU A 23 -1.80 6.49 4.51
N SER A 24 -3.05 6.93 4.65
CA SER A 24 -4.03 6.19 5.43
C SER A 24 -4.33 4.81 4.81
N VAL A 25 -4.97 3.91 5.56
CA VAL A 25 -5.40 2.59 5.03
C VAL A 25 -6.26 2.73 3.77
N SER A 26 -7.12 3.74 3.72
CA SER A 26 -8.00 4.01 2.57
C SER A 26 -7.23 4.50 1.36
N GLU A 27 -6.22 5.35 1.56
CA GLU A 27 -5.36 5.85 0.49
C GLU A 27 -4.40 4.76 -0.01
N ALA A 28 -3.91 3.91 0.90
CA ALA A 28 -3.11 2.74 0.55
C ALA A 28 -3.90 1.75 -0.34
N VAL A 29 -5.20 1.58 -0.13
CA VAL A 29 -6.07 0.83 -1.05
C VAL A 29 -5.99 1.45 -2.45
N HIS A 30 -6.29 2.74 -2.58
CA HIS A 30 -6.24 3.43 -3.88
C HIS A 30 -4.84 3.39 -4.54
N ALA A 31 -3.78 3.52 -3.77
CA ALA A 31 -2.40 3.40 -4.27
C ALA A 31 -2.13 1.98 -4.80
N VAL A 32 -2.50 0.92 -4.07
CA VAL A 32 -2.32 -0.48 -4.51
C VAL A 32 -3.18 -0.79 -5.74
N GLU A 33 -4.41 -0.27 -5.80
CA GLU A 33 -5.28 -0.39 -6.98
C GLU A 33 -4.64 0.27 -8.21
N ASN A 34 -4.06 1.47 -8.05
CA ASN A 34 -3.36 2.17 -9.14
C ASN A 34 -2.07 1.45 -9.57
N LEU A 35 -1.38 0.80 -8.64
CA LEU A 35 -0.15 0.05 -8.91
C LEU A 35 -0.42 -1.23 -9.71
N THR A 36 -1.43 -2.00 -9.27
CA THR A 36 -1.69 -3.36 -9.78
C THR A 36 -2.82 -3.43 -10.80
N GLY A 37 -3.65 -2.38 -10.87
CA GLY A 37 -4.88 -2.35 -11.67
C GLY A 37 -5.98 -3.27 -11.14
N ARG A 38 -5.90 -3.70 -9.88
CA ARG A 38 -6.86 -4.63 -9.25
C ARG A 38 -7.44 -4.01 -8.00
N SER A 39 -8.76 -4.18 -7.81
CA SER A 39 -9.40 -3.81 -6.54
C SER A 39 -8.97 -4.73 -5.42
N VAL A 40 -8.47 -4.13 -4.36
CA VAL A 40 -8.14 -4.77 -3.09
C VAL A 40 -9.04 -4.21 -2.00
N ASP A 41 -9.52 -5.09 -1.11
CA ASP A 41 -10.33 -4.67 0.02
C ASP A 41 -9.47 -4.02 1.10
N SER A 42 -10.03 -3.04 1.82
CA SER A 42 -9.35 -2.39 2.95
C SER A 42 -8.92 -3.40 4.01
N SER A 43 -9.74 -4.44 4.27
CA SER A 43 -9.40 -5.49 5.23
C SER A 43 -8.18 -6.33 4.82
N THR A 44 -7.92 -6.46 3.52
CA THR A 44 -6.71 -7.12 3.01
C THR A 44 -5.48 -6.26 3.31
N ILE A 45 -5.57 -4.95 3.07
CA ILE A 45 -4.51 -3.99 3.43
C ILE A 45 -4.30 -3.99 4.95
N GLU A 46 -5.36 -3.91 5.76
CA GLU A 46 -5.26 -3.94 7.22
C GLU A 46 -4.58 -5.22 7.73
N SER A 47 -4.90 -6.37 7.13
CA SER A 47 -4.27 -7.65 7.47
C SER A 47 -2.80 -7.69 7.08
N ALA A 48 -2.45 -7.15 5.92
CA ALA A 48 -1.06 -7.03 5.48
C ALA A 48 -0.27 -6.05 6.35
N CYS A 49 -0.85 -4.92 6.74
CA CYS A 49 -0.28 -3.98 7.70
C CYS A 49 0.04 -4.67 9.03
N ALA A 50 -0.95 -5.36 9.60
CA ALA A 50 -0.78 -6.11 10.85
C ALA A 50 0.31 -7.18 10.75
N SER A 51 0.42 -7.83 9.58
CA SER A 51 1.45 -8.86 9.31
C SER A 51 2.85 -8.27 9.13
N CYS A 52 2.96 -7.05 8.60
CA CYS A 52 4.22 -6.32 8.46
C CYS A 52 4.61 -5.56 9.74
N GLY A 53 3.73 -5.49 10.75
CA GLY A 53 3.94 -4.68 11.95
C GLY A 53 3.69 -3.19 11.75
N VAL A 54 3.00 -2.82 10.66
CA VAL A 54 2.56 -1.46 10.37
C VAL A 54 1.34 -1.14 11.24
N SER A 55 1.35 0.05 11.83
CA SER A 55 0.25 0.49 12.69
C SER A 55 -0.90 1.03 11.84
N THR A 56 -2.06 0.38 11.89
CA THR A 56 -3.27 0.79 11.13
C THR A 56 -3.97 2.02 11.71
N SER A 57 -3.55 2.50 12.89
CA SER A 57 -4.10 3.69 13.54
C SER A 57 -3.34 4.98 13.24
N ARG A 58 -2.23 4.90 12.49
CA ARG A 58 -1.45 6.04 12.00
C ARG A 58 -1.36 5.92 10.48
N GLU A 59 -0.94 6.98 9.81
CA GLU A 59 -0.61 6.88 8.40
C GLU A 59 0.68 6.09 8.17
N MET A 60 0.71 5.43 7.02
CA MET A 60 1.74 4.55 6.54
C MET A 60 2.75 5.37 5.74
N ASP A 61 4.02 5.30 6.13
CA ASP A 61 5.07 5.93 5.34
C ASP A 61 5.42 5.10 4.09
N PHE A 62 6.25 5.67 3.22
CA PHE A 62 6.65 5.02 1.97
C PHE A 62 7.34 3.65 2.17
N ASP A 63 8.12 3.49 3.25
CA ASP A 63 8.83 2.23 3.53
C ASP A 63 7.86 1.15 4.01
N GLU A 64 6.93 1.53 4.90
CA GLU A 64 5.82 0.69 5.34
C GLU A 64 4.93 0.26 4.15
N PHE A 65 4.65 1.17 3.22
CA PHE A 65 3.89 0.86 2.01
C PHE A 65 4.59 -0.18 1.13
N ILE A 66 5.91 -0.05 0.93
CA ILE A 66 6.70 -1.06 0.20
C ILE A 66 6.59 -2.43 0.86
N GLN A 67 6.65 -2.49 2.20
CA GLN A 67 6.52 -3.76 2.93
C GLN A 67 5.14 -4.39 2.72
N VAL A 68 4.08 -3.60 2.80
CA VAL A 68 2.70 -4.05 2.56
C VAL A 68 2.54 -4.57 1.13
N VAL A 69 2.98 -3.81 0.12
CA VAL A 69 2.91 -4.24 -1.29
C VAL A 69 3.66 -5.55 -1.49
N ARG A 70 4.90 -5.66 -1.00
CA ARG A 70 5.70 -6.89 -1.15
C ARG A 70 5.08 -8.08 -0.42
N HIS A 71 4.42 -7.85 0.71
CA HIS A 71 3.71 -8.89 1.44
C HIS A 71 2.51 -9.42 0.64
N LEU A 72 1.68 -8.52 0.12
CA LEU A 72 0.52 -8.85 -0.71
C LEU A 72 0.92 -9.57 -2.00
N GLU A 73 2.01 -9.15 -2.66
CA GLU A 73 2.58 -9.83 -3.84
C GLU A 73 3.04 -11.26 -3.49
N SER A 74 3.69 -11.43 -2.33
CA SER A 74 4.21 -12.73 -1.87
C SER A 74 3.11 -13.71 -1.50
N ASN A 75 2.00 -13.22 -0.94
CA ASN A 75 0.84 -14.03 -0.61
C ASN A 75 -0.11 -14.27 -1.79
N ASN A 76 0.17 -13.67 -2.96
CA ASN A 76 -0.69 -13.72 -4.14
C ASN A 76 -2.11 -13.18 -3.84
N GLU A 77 -2.17 -12.15 -2.98
CA GLU A 77 -3.36 -11.36 -2.67
C GLU A 77 -3.52 -10.16 -3.64
N LEU A 78 -2.58 -10.03 -4.57
CA LEU A 78 -2.58 -9.09 -5.69
C LEU A 78 -2.79 -9.75 -7.03
#